data_AF-A0A2K5Q820-F1
#
_entry.id   AF-A0A2K5Q820-F1
#
_cell.length_a   1.000
_cell.length_b   1.000
_cell.length_c   1.000
_cell.angle_alpha   90.00
_cell.angle_beta   90.00
_cell.angle_gamma   90.00
#
_symmetry.space_group_name_H-M   'P 1'
#
loop_
_entity.id
_entity.type
_entity.pdbx_description
1 polymer ?
#
loop_
_entity_poly.entity_id
_entity_poly.type
_entity_poly.pdbx_seq_one_letter_code
_entity_poly.pdbx_strand_id
1 'polypeptide(L)' 'MGRMHAPGKGLSQSALPYRRSVPTWLKLTSDDVKEQIYKLAKKSLTPSQIGCLVVKNSMTTSIVGRCSR' A
#
# COMPACT_ATOMS: atom_id res chain seq x y z
N MET A 1 0.14 -16.46 -1.48
CA MET A 1 -0.03 -16.40 -2.95
C MET A 1 0.29 -17.76 -3.53
N GLY A 2 -0.68 -18.40 -4.20
CA GLY A 2 -0.48 -19.69 -4.86
C GLY A 2 -0.03 -19.53 -6.31
N ARG A 3 0.43 -20.62 -6.92
CA ARG A 3 0.84 -20.66 -8.32
C ARG A 3 -0.37 -20.88 -9.23
N MET A 4 -0.49 -20.07 -10.28
CA MET A 4 -1.60 -20.14 -11.24
C MET A 4 -1.52 -21.36 -12.18
N HIS A 5 -0.31 -21.85 -12.49
CA HIS A 5 -0.07 -22.89 -13.49
C HIS A 5 0.81 -24.07 -13.02
N ALA A 6 1.24 -24.09 -11.76
CA ALA A 6 2.11 -25.17 -11.26
C ALA A 6 1.61 -25.67 -9.90
N PRO A 7 1.64 -26.99 -9.66
CA PRO A 7 1.27 -27.54 -8.36
C PRO A 7 2.32 -27.17 -7.32
N GLY A 8 1.91 -26.40 -6.31
CA GLY A 8 2.76 -26.00 -5.19
C GLY A 8 2.09 -24.95 -4.31
N LYS A 9 2.23 -25.06 -2.98
CA LYS A 9 1.67 -24.09 -2.03
C LYS A 9 2.68 -22.98 -1.71
N GLY A 10 2.45 -21.80 -2.27
CA GLY A 10 3.19 -20.59 -1.91
C GLY A 10 2.66 -19.96 -0.62
N LEU A 11 3.54 -19.82 0.38
CA LEU A 11 3.22 -19.28 1.71
C LEU A 11 3.37 -17.76 1.80
N SER A 12 4.00 -17.11 0.80
CA SER A 12 4.22 -15.67 0.83
C SER A 12 2.91 -14.92 0.60
N GLN A 13 2.41 -14.27 1.65
CA GLN A 13 1.28 -13.35 1.60
C GLN A 13 1.53 -12.23 2.61
N SER A 14 1.25 -10.98 2.22
CA SER A 14 1.30 -9.87 3.16
C SER A 14 0.20 -10.00 4.20
N ALA A 15 0.57 -9.82 5.46
CA ALA A 15 -0.37 -9.78 6.57
C ALA A 15 -0.84 -8.34 6.78
N LEU A 16 -2.16 -8.14 6.82
CA LEU A 16 -2.74 -6.86 7.20
C LEU A 16 -2.67 -6.72 8.73
N PRO A 17 -2.37 -5.53 9.27
CA PRO A 17 -2.44 -5.28 10.70
C PRO A 17 -3.88 -5.47 11.19
N TYR A 18 -4.04 -5.98 12.41
CA TYR A 18 -5.34 -6.21 13.03
C TYR A 18 -6.16 -4.91 13.15
N ARG A 19 -5.50 -3.81 13.52
CA ARG A 19 -6.10 -2.49 13.70
C ARG A 19 -5.98 -1.65 12.42
N ARG A 20 -7.10 -1.09 11.96
CA ARG A 20 -7.17 -0.24 10.75
C ARG A 20 -7.08 1.27 10.99
N SER A 21 -7.06 1.70 12.26
CA SER A 21 -6.96 3.11 12.61
C SER A 21 -5.53 3.61 12.49
N VAL A 22 -5.39 4.89 12.15
CA VAL A 22 -4.10 5.59 12.13
C VAL A 22 -3.44 5.50 13.51
N PRO A 23 -2.13 5.19 13.59
CA PRO A 23 -1.41 5.12 14.85
C PRO A 23 -1.17 6.54 15.38
N THR A 24 -1.29 6.73 16.69
CA THR A 24 -1.28 8.04 17.36
C THR A 24 0.01 8.85 17.15
N TRP A 25 1.12 8.21 16.77
CA TRP A 25 2.41 8.88 16.53
C TRP A 25 2.53 9.51 15.14
N LEU A 26 1.60 9.20 14.23
CA LEU A 26 1.61 9.67 12.86
C LEU A 26 0.84 11.00 12.78
N LYS A 27 1.56 12.10 12.53
CA LYS A 27 0.98 13.45 12.40
C LYS A 27 0.56 13.82 10.97
N LEU A 28 0.70 12.89 10.01
CA LEU A 28 0.38 13.15 8.61
C LEU A 28 -1.13 13.30 8.43
N THR A 29 -1.54 14.41 7.83
CA THR A 29 -2.95 14.65 7.50
C THR A 29 -3.31 14.00 6.17
N SER A 30 -4.61 13.80 5.94
CA SER A 30 -5.09 13.24 4.66
C SER A 30 -4.73 14.09 3.44
N ASP A 31 -4.52 15.39 3.62
CA ASP A 31 -4.24 16.31 2.52
C ASP A 31 -2.77 16.26 2.08
N ASP A 32 -1.85 16.07 3.03
CA ASP A 32 -0.42 15.85 2.75
C ASP A 32 -0.21 14.59 1.87
N VAL A 33 -1.03 13.56 2.10
CA VAL A 33 -0.97 12.31 1.33
C VAL A 33 -1.42 12.54 -0.11
N LYS A 34 -2.47 13.33 -0.34
CA LYS A 34 -2.94 13.65 -1.70
C LYS A 34 -1.88 14.42 -2.48
N GLU A 35 -1.25 15.41 -1.87
CA GLU A 35 -0.17 16.16 -2.50
C GLU A 35 1.01 15.28 -2.92
N GLN A 36 1.40 14.33 -2.06
CA GLN A 36 2.46 13.38 -2.38
C GLN A 36 2.08 12.51 -3.57
N ILE A 37 0.84 12.03 -3.64
CA ILE A 37 0.33 11.26 -4.78
C ILE A 37 0.42 12.09 -6.07
N TYR A 38 -0.02 13.36 -6.07
CA TYR A 38 0.08 14.21 -7.25
C TYR A 38 1.53 14.49 -7.68
N LYS A 39 2.44 14.70 -6.71
CA LYS A 39 3.87 14.91 -6.99
C LYS A 39 4.53 13.65 -7.57
N LEU A 40 4.16 12.46 -7.10
CA LEU A 40 4.68 11.18 -7.59
C LEU A 40 4.05 10.75 -8.92
N ALA A 41 2.77 11.06 -9.14
CA ALA A 41 2.09 10.82 -10.40
C ALA A 41 2.67 11.66 -11.54
N LYS A 42 3.05 12.91 -11.26
CA LYS A 42 3.77 13.77 -12.22
C LYS A 42 5.15 13.22 -12.60
N LYS A 43 5.77 12.40 -11.75
CA LYS A 43 7.04 11.71 -12.00
C LYS A 43 6.86 10.36 -12.73
N SER A 44 5.66 10.10 -13.26
CA SER A 44 5.29 8.89 -14.03
C SER A 44 5.64 7.56 -13.37
N LEU A 45 5.60 7.50 -12.03
CA LEU A 45 5.76 6.25 -11.30
C LEU A 45 4.53 5.35 -11.49
N THR A 46 4.76 4.05 -11.55
CA THR A 46 3.64 3.09 -11.65
C THR A 46 2.77 3.15 -10.38
N PRO A 47 1.45 2.97 -10.51
CA PRO A 47 0.54 3.05 -9.35
C PRO A 47 0.93 2.05 -8.25
N SER A 48 1.49 0.90 -8.62
CA SER A 48 2.03 -0.09 -7.68
C SER A 48 3.22 0.44 -6.86
N GLN A 49 4.12 1.21 -7.48
CA GLN A 49 5.24 1.84 -6.78
C GLN A 49 4.79 3.01 -5.90
N ILE A 50 3.84 3.82 -6.38
CA ILE A 50 3.24 4.92 -5.59
C ILE A 50 2.55 4.34 -4.34
N GLY A 51 1.74 3.29 -4.51
CA GLY A 51 1.09 2.59 -3.41
C GLY A 51 2.10 2.00 -2.42
N CYS A 52 3.18 1.38 -2.91
CA CYS A 52 4.24 0.85 -2.05
C CYS A 52 4.95 1.95 -1.23
N LEU A 53 5.24 3.10 -1.83
CA LEU A 53 5.88 4.23 -1.14
C LEU A 53 4.96 4.87 -0.10
N VAL A 54 3.70 5.10 -0.45
CA VAL A 54 2.71 5.67 0.48
C VAL A 54 2.45 4.70 1.64
N VAL A 55 2.26 3.40 1.36
CA VAL A 55 2.02 2.36 2.38
C VAL A 55 3.23 2.12 3.29
N LYS A 56 4.46 2.29 2.78
CA LYS A 56 5.69 2.17 3.59
C LYS A 56 5.88 3.35 4.54
N ASN A 57 5.62 4.57 4.09
CA ASN A 57 5.78 5.77 4.93
C ASN A 57 4.63 5.95 5.92
N SER A 58 3.45 5.40 5.61
CA SER A 58 2.29 5.32 6.50
C SER A 58 2.07 3.88 6.93
N MET A 59 3.00 3.32 7.69
CA MET A 59 2.78 2.01 8.32
C MET A 59 1.46 2.07 9.07
N THR A 60 0.45 1.36 8.54
CA THR A 60 -0.96 1.26 8.98
C THR A 60 -1.95 2.33 8.47
N THR A 61 -2.09 2.50 7.16
CA THR A 61 -3.40 2.85 6.58
C THR A 61 -3.91 1.73 5.70
N SER A 62 -4.87 1.01 6.27
CA SER A 62 -5.67 0.04 5.56
C SER A 62 -6.40 0.74 4.41
N ILE A 63 -6.45 0.09 3.25
CA ILE A 63 -7.39 0.40 2.16
C ILE A 63 -6.95 1.56 1.26
N VAL A 64 -5.88 1.39 0.49
CA VAL A 64 -5.90 1.84 -0.90
C VAL A 64 -5.48 0.67 -1.77
N GLY A 65 -6.51 -0.03 -2.30
CA GLY A 65 -6.40 -0.97 -3.41
C GLY A 65 -5.44 -2.14 -3.24
N ARG A 66 -6.00 -3.34 -2.96
CA ARG A 66 -5.47 -4.55 -3.61
C ARG A 66 -5.55 -4.30 -5.11
N CYS A 67 -4.44 -3.86 -5.69
CA CYS A 67 -4.24 -3.76 -7.13
C CYS A 67 -4.13 -5.20 -7.67
N SER A 68 -5.26 -5.88 -7.77
CA SER A 68 -5.41 -7.16 -8.47
C SER A 68 -6.89 -7.34 -8.83
N ARG A 69 -7.34 -6.53 -9.78
CA ARG A 69 -8.11 -7.08 -10.90
C ARG A 69 -7.21 -7.02 -12.10
#